data_AF-A0A6L7JPV8-F1
#
_entry.id   AF-A0A6L7JPV8-F1
#
_cell.length_a   1.000
_cell.length_b   1.000
_cell.length_c   1.000
_cell.angle_alpha   90.00
_cell.angle_beta   90.00
_cell.angle_gamma   90.00
#
_symmetry.space_group_name_H-M   'P 1'
#
loop_
_entity.id
_entity.type
_entity.pdbx_description
1 polymer ?
#
loop_
_entity_poly.entity_id
_entity_poly.type
_entity_poly.pdbx_seq_one_letter_code
_entity_poly.pdbx_strand_id
1 'polypeptide(L)'
;DLSSDESTAQKARIRLAQYFIQSAQYQEALDLLCSVDPGQFASHYEELKGDAYRAMNRYSEAKKAYEASLDLLGFNSGYRTILTLKLNDTRVAE
;
A
#
# COMPACT_ATOMS: atom_id res chain seq x y z
N ASP A 1 6.07 -7.91 25.15
CA ASP A 1 6.31 -6.49 24.84
C ASP A 1 6.88 -6.25 23.44
N LEU A 2 7.68 -7.17 22.87
CA LEU A 2 8.20 -7.10 21.49
C LEU A 2 7.14 -6.83 20.39
N SER A 3 5.90 -7.28 20.58
CA SER A 3 4.80 -7.06 19.63
C SER A 3 4.36 -5.60 19.51
N SER A 4 4.50 -4.83 20.59
CA SER A 4 4.11 -3.40 20.63
C SER A 4 5.12 -2.53 19.90
N ASP A 5 6.42 -2.84 20.05
CA ASP A 5 7.50 -2.16 19.35
C ASP A 5 7.46 -2.46 17.85
N GLU A 6 7.23 -3.72 17.45
CA GLU A 6 7.11 -4.05 16.03
C GLU A 6 5.88 -3.36 15.41
N SER A 7 4.74 -3.36 16.09
CA SER A 7 3.55 -2.60 15.63
C SER A 7 3.84 -1.10 15.46
N THR A 8 4.64 -0.53 16.35
CA THR A 8 5.06 0.88 16.28
C THR A 8 6.00 1.13 15.11
N ALA A 9 6.98 0.26 14.89
CA ALA A 9 7.89 0.31 13.76
C ALA A 9 7.15 0.22 12.41
N GLN A 10 6.18 -0.71 12.30
CA GLN A 10 5.37 -0.87 11.10
C GLN A 10 4.53 0.39 10.80
N LYS A 11 3.91 1.00 11.81
CA LYS A 11 3.19 2.28 11.66
C LYS A 11 4.11 3.42 11.24
N ALA A 12 5.34 3.46 11.76
CA ALA A 12 6.33 4.46 11.36
C ALA A 12 6.73 4.28 9.89
N ARG A 13 6.95 3.04 9.44
CA ARG A 13 7.26 2.72 8.03
C ARG A 13 6.13 3.13 7.08
N ILE A 14 4.87 2.85 7.43
CA ILE A 14 3.69 3.28 6.67
C ILE A 14 3.68 4.81 6.50
N ARG A 15 3.89 5.56 7.60
CA ARG A 15 3.94 7.04 7.54
C ARG A 15 5.10 7.55 6.69
N LEU A 16 6.26 6.91 6.77
CA LEU A 16 7.43 7.27 5.97
C LEU A 16 7.20 7.00 4.47
N ALA A 17 6.60 5.87 4.12
CA ALA A 17 6.23 5.57 2.74
C ALA A 17 5.21 6.58 2.18
N GLN A 18 4.20 6.96 2.98
CA GLN A 18 3.25 8.03 2.62
C GLN A 18 3.95 9.38 2.41
N TYR A 19 4.95 9.70 3.23
CA TYR A 19 5.76 10.90 3.06
C TYR A 19 6.51 10.86 1.73
N PHE A 20 7.21 9.77 1.43
CA PHE A 20 7.91 9.60 0.16
C PHE A 20 6.97 9.73 -1.05
N ILE A 21 5.78 9.13 -1.02
CA ILE A 21 4.79 9.28 -2.10
C ILE A 21 4.36 10.74 -2.28
N GLN A 22 4.05 11.45 -1.18
CA GLN A 22 3.67 12.88 -1.23
C GLN A 22 4.81 13.78 -1.73
N SER A 23 6.06 13.38 -1.48
CA SER A 23 7.27 14.05 -1.96
C SER A 23 7.69 13.61 -3.38
N ALA A 24 6.85 12.84 -4.08
CA ALA A 24 7.14 12.27 -5.41
C ALA A 24 8.36 11.33 -5.48
N GLN A 25 8.82 10.83 -4.32
CA GLN A 25 9.90 9.86 -4.14
C GLN A 25 9.34 8.43 -4.19
N TYR A 26 8.73 8.06 -5.32
CA TYR A 26 7.95 6.83 -5.41
C TYR A 26 8.81 5.57 -5.30
N GLN A 27 10.04 5.59 -5.83
CA GLN A 27 10.93 4.43 -5.77
C GLN A 27 11.39 4.18 -4.33
N GLU A 28 11.70 5.24 -3.57
CA GLU A 28 12.08 5.14 -2.17
C GLU A 28 10.94 4.59 -1.30
N ALA A 29 9.69 4.96 -1.60
CA ALA A 29 8.53 4.34 -0.98
C ALA A 29 8.45 2.83 -1.28
N LEU A 30 8.62 2.44 -2.54
CA LEU A 30 8.59 1.04 -2.95
C LEU A 30 9.73 0.23 -2.31
N ASP A 31 10.95 0.76 -2.29
CA ASP A 31 12.11 0.11 -1.71
C ASP A 31 11.91 -0.13 -0.21
N LEU A 32 11.40 0.89 0.51
CA LEU A 32 11.05 0.78 1.92
C LEU A 32 10.01 -0.33 2.15
N LEU A 33 8.91 -0.33 1.39
CA LEU A 33 7.80 -1.27 1.55
C LEU A 33 8.13 -2.70 1.09
N CYS A 34 9.16 -2.90 0.26
CA CYS A 34 9.61 -4.23 -0.16
C CYS A 34 10.68 -4.83 0.75
N SER A 35 11.33 -4.02 1.59
CA SER A 35 12.49 -4.42 2.39
C SER A 35 12.16 -5.12 3.72
N VAL A 36 10.88 -5.15 4.13
CA VAL A 36 10.46 -5.61 5.46
C VAL A 36 9.22 -6.49 5.37
N ASP A 37 9.12 -7.50 6.23
CA ASP A 37 7.89 -8.28 6.44
C ASP A 37 6.82 -7.40 7.13
N PRO A 38 5.68 -7.14 6.47
CA PRO A 38 4.64 -6.29 7.03
C PRO A 38 3.74 -7.02 8.03
N GLY A 39 3.77 -8.35 8.12
CA GLY A 39 2.89 -9.14 8.98
C GLY A 39 1.41 -8.74 8.84
N GLN A 40 0.77 -8.40 9.96
CA GLN A 40 -0.63 -7.95 9.97
C GLN A 40 -0.90 -6.62 9.22
N PHE A 41 0.15 -5.89 8.82
CA PHE A 41 0.03 -4.64 8.05
C PHE A 41 0.12 -4.85 6.54
N ALA A 42 0.20 -6.10 6.07
CA ALA A 42 0.42 -6.43 4.66
C ALA A 42 -0.57 -5.73 3.72
N SER A 43 -1.86 -5.65 4.08
CA SER A 43 -2.86 -4.95 3.27
C SER A 43 -2.52 -3.46 3.07
N HIS A 44 -2.07 -2.75 4.10
CA HIS A 44 -1.67 -1.36 3.99
C HIS A 44 -0.38 -1.17 3.18
N TYR A 45 0.54 -2.12 3.26
CA TYR A 45 1.76 -2.09 2.45
C TYR A 45 1.43 -2.22 0.96
N GLU A 46 0.59 -3.19 0.60
CA GLU A 46 0.15 -3.38 -0.78
C GLU A 46 -0.68 -2.19 -1.30
N GLU A 47 -1.49 -1.57 -0.45
CA GLU A 47 -2.18 -0.32 -0.81
C GLU A 47 -1.19 0.79 -1.18
N LEU A 48 -0.18 1.04 -0.35
CA LEU A 48 0.79 2.12 -0.60
C LEU A 48 1.69 1.82 -1.80
N LYS A 49 2.03 0.56 -2.05
CA LYS A 49 2.69 0.15 -3.30
C LYS A 49 1.81 0.49 -4.50
N GLY A 50 0.51 0.22 -4.42
CA GLY A 50 -0.46 0.59 -5.44
C GLY A 50 -0.50 2.11 -5.69
N ASP A 51 -0.55 2.90 -4.62
CA ASP A 51 -0.53 4.37 -4.70
C ASP A 51 0.76 4.90 -5.35
N ALA A 52 1.92 4.34 -4.99
CA ALA A 52 3.21 4.69 -5.59
C ALA A 52 3.26 4.33 -7.08
N TYR A 53 2.87 3.10 -7.46
CA TYR A 53 2.83 2.69 -8.86
C TYR A 53 1.87 3.55 -9.69
N ARG A 54 0.69 3.85 -9.15
CA ARG A 54 -0.29 4.70 -9.83
C ARG A 54 0.26 6.10 -10.07
N ALA A 55 0.94 6.68 -9.09
CA ALA A 55 1.58 7.99 -9.23
C ALA A 55 2.71 8.02 -10.28
N MET A 56 3.32 6.87 -10.56
CA MET A 56 4.29 6.69 -11.66
C MET A 56 3.64 6.36 -13.02
N ASN A 57 2.30 6.39 -13.13
CA ASN A 57 1.54 5.91 -14.29
C ASN A 57 1.75 4.42 -14.62
N ARG A 58 2.19 3.63 -13.63
CA ARG A 58 2.40 2.18 -13.73
C ARG A 58 1.12 1.44 -13.31
N TYR A 59 0.06 1.64 -14.10
CA TYR A 59 -1.29 1.22 -13.72
C TYR A 59 -1.44 -0.30 -13.59
N SER A 60 -0.70 -1.08 -14.38
CA SER A 60 -0.75 -2.55 -14.31
C SER A 60 -0.23 -3.08 -12.98
N GLU A 61 0.84 -2.49 -12.46
CA GLU A 61 1.41 -2.83 -11.15
C GLU A 61 0.56 -2.27 -10.01
N ALA A 62 0.01 -1.06 -10.19
CA ALA A 62 -0.91 -0.48 -9.22
C ALA A 62 -2.14 -1.38 -9.00
N LYS A 63 -2.74 -1.85 -10.10
CA LYS A 63 -3.89 -2.77 -10.08
C LYS A 63 -3.58 -4.04 -9.27
N LYS A 64 -2.46 -4.70 -9.57
CA LYS A 64 -2.02 -5.92 -8.88
C LYS A 64 -1.84 -5.70 -7.38
N ALA A 65 -1.26 -4.56 -7.00
CA ALA A 65 -1.03 -4.23 -5.59
C ALA A 65 -2.36 -3.96 -4.86
N TYR A 66 -3.31 -3.24 -5.47
CA TYR A 66 -4.63 -3.04 -4.88
C TYR A 66 -5.45 -4.34 -4.78
N GLU A 67 -5.36 -5.23 -5.76
CA GLU A 67 -5.95 -6.58 -5.70
C GLU A 67 -5.36 -7.39 -4.53
N ALA A 68 -4.03 -7.41 -4.41
CA ALA A 68 -3.36 -8.06 -3.28
C ALA A 68 -3.78 -7.47 -1.92
N SER A 69 -3.91 -6.14 -1.84
CA SER A 69 -4.40 -5.46 -0.62
C SER A 69 -5.82 -5.90 -0.25
N LEU A 70 -6.71 -6.06 -1.24
CA LEU A 70 -8.09 -6.54 -1.04
C LEU A 70 -8.15 -8.01 -0.61
N ASP A 71 -7.29 -8.87 -1.13
CA ASP A 71 -7.23 -10.29 -0.74
C ASP A 71 -6.77 -10.47 0.71
N LEU A 72 -5.94 -9.54 1.20
CA LEU A 72 -5.46 -9.50 2.58
C LEU A 72 -6.48 -8.90 3.57
N LEU A 73 -7.52 -8.21 3.08
CA LEU A 73 -8.58 -7.69 3.94
C LEU A 73 -9.64 -8.74 4.22
N GLY A 74 -10.10 -8.79 5.47
CA GLY A 74 -11.31 -9.53 5.82
C GLY A 74 -12.52 -9.07 4.99
N PHE A 75 -13.33 -10.04 4.54
CA PHE A 75 -14.48 -9.80 3.65
C PHE A 75 -15.47 -8.73 4.16
N ASN A 76 -15.60 -8.57 5.48
CA ASN A 76 -16.49 -7.59 6.12
C ASN A 76 -15.81 -6.24 6.43
N SER A 77 -14.59 -6.00 5.96
CA SER A 77 -13.91 -4.72 6.19
C SER A 77 -14.59 -3.60 5.41
N GLY A 78 -15.05 -2.56 6.11
CA GLY A 78 -15.56 -1.34 5.49
C GLY A 78 -14.51 -0.59 4.65
N TYR A 79 -13.23 -0.95 4.80
CA TYR A 79 -12.13 -0.37 4.02
C TYR A 79 -12.07 -0.88 2.57
N ARG A 80 -12.71 -2.02 2.26
CA ARG A 80 -12.75 -2.59 0.91
C ARG A 80 -13.33 -1.62 -0.12
N THR A 81 -14.30 -0.80 0.28
CA THR A 81 -14.91 0.21 -0.60
C THR A 81 -13.89 1.21 -1.11
N ILE A 82 -13.02 1.71 -0.23
CA ILE A 82 -11.98 2.69 -0.60
C ILE A 82 -10.95 2.06 -1.53
N LEU A 83 -10.47 0.85 -1.22
CA LEU A 83 -9.53 0.13 -2.09
C LEU A 83 -10.13 -0.21 -3.46
N THR A 84 -11.41 -0.57 -3.51
CA THR A 84 -12.09 -0.85 -4.79
C THR A 84 -12.18 0.40 -5.66
N LEU A 85 -12.40 1.58 -5.06
CA LEU A 85 -12.35 2.85 -5.79
C LEU A 85 -10.95 3.11 -6.36
N LYS A 86 -9.90 2.92 -5.56
CA LYS A 86 -8.50 3.05 -6.02
C LYS A 86 -8.17 2.07 -7.15
N LEU A 87 -8.61 0.82 -7.04
CA LEU A 87 -8.46 -0.20 -8.07
C LEU A 87 -9.17 0.17 -9.37
N ASN A 88 -10.37 0.75 -9.30
CA ASN A 88 -11.10 1.16 -10.50
C ASN A 88 -10.42 2.34 -11.21
N ASP A 89 -9.79 3.24 -10.47
CA ASP A 89 -9.03 4.37 -11.03
C ASP A 89 -7.85 3.90 -11.91
N THR A 90 -7.28 2.71 -11.64
CA THR A 90 -6.22 2.16 -12.51
C THR A 90 -6.73 1.65 -13.85
N ARG A 91 -8.04 1.52 -14.05
CA ARG A 91 -8.67 1.01 -15.29
C ARG A 91 -9.14 2.13 -16.22
N VAL A 92 -9.35 3.34 -15.68
CA VAL A 92 -9.82 4.51 -16.44
C VAL A 92 -8.67 5.19 -17.20
N ALA A 93 -7.42 4.90 -16.83
CA ALA A 93 -6.23 5.47 -17.43
C ALA A 93 -5.62 4.63 -18.59
N GLU A 94 -6.31 3.55 -19.01
CA GLU A 94 -6.00 2.76 -20.22
C GLU A 94 -6.65 3.39 -21.47
#